data_AF-A0A172Q991-F1
#
_entry.id   AF-A0A172Q991-F1
#
_cell.length_a   1.000
_cell.length_b   1.000
_cell.length_c   1.000
_cell.angle_alpha   90.00
_cell.angle_beta   90.00
_cell.angle_gamma   90.00
#
_symmetry.space_group_name_H-M   'P 1'
#
loop_
_entity.id
_entity.type
_entity.pdbx_description
1 polymer ?
#
loop_
_entity_poly.entity_id
_entity_poly.type
_entity_poly.pdbx_seq_one_letter_code
_entity_poly.pdbx_strand_id
1 'polypeptide(L)'
;MATLTDQNMQSLQSKIKKTLDDKSIINGDKPLKIDGVKYQVVNSVNDTTQALAVAPVYSDGQVDYSQTAIVVAGTQPGLNESTKNAVEASGVFGLTDGQLTAQTETIDQFYQETVKKLEVHKGTVSNMSGFSQSGPGVAKVGAKYQVPKITNFTDWAAAQAVKSGAFSNSELAYLKDHATVYSDSGKDLTYLDGGKGEIPYGKVVVVEGTQGLNDPIGDHDPKFFHIKGDKLDIDYYVKKGQFVSGMTKEQVIKVARKKAKEAAKNWDIKDPSTWFNSTDYRFYLLRYVMTYGDFAVGPSQTELLSSYKKTVKELRSQLKTATGSKRISLREELLRAVAEKARLQAELKVQEIKDEIAQAKEALQADITATHQAMYQIAEELTDSEVAELLSPYTMENLWDSQAEAQNLAEADAYQNRMMAFADKLEAAADNLIATDQEGAALFSTNKK
;
A
#
# COMPACT_ATOMS: atom_id res chain seq x y z
N MET A 1 -8.14 -12.93 -16.96
CA MET A 1 -8.65 -11.56 -17.14
C MET A 1 -8.68 -10.89 -15.78
N ALA A 2 -8.39 -9.59 -15.71
CA ALA A 2 -8.21 -8.92 -14.43
C ALA A 2 -9.57 -8.50 -13.86
N THR A 3 -9.87 -8.94 -12.65
CA THR A 3 -10.95 -8.42 -11.81
C THR A 3 -10.90 -6.89 -11.77
N LEU A 4 -12.06 -6.21 -11.73
CA LEU A 4 -12.09 -4.75 -11.56
C LEU A 4 -11.26 -4.36 -10.33
N THR A 5 -10.24 -3.55 -10.57
CA THR A 5 -9.28 -3.17 -9.54
C THR A 5 -9.82 -2.06 -8.65
N ASP A 6 -9.23 -1.86 -7.47
CA ASP A 6 -9.60 -0.72 -6.61
C ASP A 6 -9.42 0.62 -7.33
N GLN A 7 -8.39 0.73 -8.17
CA GLN A 7 -8.18 1.89 -9.02
C GLN A 7 -9.35 2.12 -9.98
N ASN A 8 -9.92 1.05 -10.57
CA ASN A 8 -11.10 1.19 -11.41
C ASN A 8 -12.33 1.64 -10.60
N MET A 9 -12.51 1.07 -9.40
CA MET A 9 -13.61 1.45 -8.51
C MET A 9 -13.52 2.91 -8.09
N GLN A 10 -12.33 3.38 -7.72
CA GLN A 10 -12.07 4.79 -7.43
C GLN A 10 -12.46 5.68 -8.60
N SER A 11 -12.03 5.36 -9.81
CA SER A 11 -12.29 6.20 -10.98
C SER A 11 -13.78 6.23 -11.35
N LEU A 12 -14.51 5.14 -11.13
CA LEU A 12 -15.96 5.09 -11.25
C LEU A 12 -16.63 5.96 -10.17
N GLN A 13 -16.25 5.77 -8.91
CA GLN A 13 -16.78 6.51 -7.76
C GLN A 13 -16.58 8.02 -7.91
N SER A 14 -15.42 8.41 -8.43
CA SER A 14 -15.02 9.79 -8.71
C SER A 14 -15.82 10.50 -9.80
N LYS A 15 -16.54 9.75 -10.63
CA LYS A 15 -17.28 10.26 -11.81
C LYS A 15 -18.78 10.00 -11.73
N ILE A 16 -19.26 9.23 -10.76
CA ILE A 16 -20.64 8.74 -10.70
C ILE A 16 -21.68 9.86 -10.86
N LYS A 17 -21.58 10.97 -10.12
CA LYS A 17 -22.56 12.07 -10.17
C LYS A 17 -22.66 12.66 -11.58
N LYS A 18 -21.51 12.99 -12.18
CA LYS A 18 -21.43 13.50 -13.55
C LYS A 18 -21.98 12.50 -14.57
N THR A 19 -21.75 11.20 -14.36
CA THR A 19 -22.28 10.15 -15.24
C THR A 19 -23.80 10.05 -15.17
N LEU A 20 -24.38 10.13 -13.96
CA LEU A 20 -25.82 10.06 -13.75
C LEU A 20 -26.58 11.28 -14.31
N ASP A 21 -25.92 12.44 -14.40
CA ASP A 21 -26.49 13.64 -15.02
C ASP A 21 -26.45 13.62 -16.56
N ASP A 22 -25.57 12.81 -17.17
CA ASP A 22 -25.45 12.70 -18.62
C ASP A 22 -26.39 11.62 -19.18
N LYS A 23 -27.61 12.03 -19.55
CA LYS A 23 -28.61 11.16 -20.17
C LYS A 23 -28.12 10.44 -21.42
N SER A 24 -27.18 11.00 -22.17
CA SER A 24 -26.63 10.33 -23.36
C SER A 24 -25.74 9.14 -23.00
N ILE A 25 -25.10 9.16 -21.82
CA ILE A 25 -24.39 7.99 -21.30
C ILE A 25 -25.39 6.98 -20.72
N ILE A 26 -26.35 7.45 -19.92
CA ILE A 26 -27.33 6.58 -19.26
C ILE A 26 -28.23 5.84 -20.27
N ASN A 27 -28.63 6.50 -21.35
CA ASN A 27 -29.43 5.89 -22.41
C ASN A 27 -28.61 5.02 -23.39
N GLY A 28 -27.28 5.03 -23.27
CA GLY A 28 -26.38 4.26 -24.14
C GLY A 28 -26.02 4.93 -25.47
N ASP A 29 -26.43 6.18 -25.71
CA ASP A 29 -26.09 6.95 -26.93
C ASP A 29 -24.59 7.27 -27.01
N LYS A 30 -23.93 7.43 -25.86
CA LYS A 30 -22.49 7.66 -25.75
C LYS A 30 -21.84 6.61 -24.84
N PRO A 31 -20.64 6.11 -25.20
CA PRO A 31 -19.95 5.14 -24.37
C PRO A 31 -19.37 5.80 -23.11
N LEU A 32 -19.60 5.18 -21.94
CA LEU A 32 -18.88 5.55 -20.72
C LEU A 32 -17.42 5.09 -20.86
N LYS A 33 -16.48 6.04 -20.84
CA LYS A 33 -15.04 5.76 -20.86
C LYS A 33 -14.35 6.43 -19.70
N ILE A 34 -13.68 5.65 -18.88
CA ILE A 34 -12.98 6.09 -17.68
C ILE A 34 -11.60 5.45 -17.70
N ASP A 35 -10.57 6.31 -17.76
CA ASP A 35 -9.15 5.93 -17.64
C ASP A 35 -8.74 4.79 -18.60
N GLY A 36 -9.22 4.89 -19.84
CA GLY A 36 -8.93 3.91 -20.90
C GLY A 36 -9.86 2.70 -20.93
N VAL A 37 -10.68 2.48 -19.89
CA VAL A 37 -11.66 1.39 -19.85
C VAL A 37 -13.02 1.88 -20.33
N LYS A 38 -13.65 1.11 -21.22
CA LYS A 38 -15.02 1.35 -21.68
C LYS A 38 -15.98 0.52 -20.81
N TYR A 39 -17.13 1.10 -20.50
CA TYR A 39 -18.17 0.49 -19.67
C TYR A 39 -19.53 0.54 -20.36
N GLN A 40 -20.31 -0.52 -20.14
CA GLN A 40 -21.72 -0.61 -20.47
C GLN A 40 -22.54 -0.35 -19.19
N VAL A 41 -23.50 0.57 -19.26
CA VAL A 41 -24.45 0.78 -18.15
C VAL A 41 -25.41 -0.41 -18.11
N VAL A 42 -25.55 -1.00 -16.92
CA VAL A 42 -26.47 -2.12 -16.61
C VAL A 42 -27.70 -1.60 -15.88
N ASN A 43 -27.50 -0.76 -14.87
CA ASN A 43 -28.57 -0.14 -14.09
C ASN A 43 -28.14 1.25 -13.61
N SER A 44 -29.10 2.14 -13.36
CA SER A 44 -28.84 3.49 -12.85
C SER A 44 -30.05 4.05 -12.12
N VAL A 45 -29.81 4.77 -11.03
CA VAL A 45 -30.80 5.57 -10.31
C VAL A 45 -30.17 6.92 -9.94
N ASN A 46 -30.89 8.00 -10.16
CA ASN A 46 -30.47 9.37 -9.84
C ASN A 46 -31.60 10.09 -9.09
N ASP A 47 -31.86 9.64 -7.86
CA ASP A 47 -32.82 10.22 -6.92
C ASP A 47 -32.10 10.44 -5.57
N THR A 48 -32.78 10.28 -4.44
CA THR A 48 -32.21 10.30 -3.09
C THR A 48 -30.99 9.39 -2.98
N THR A 49 -31.04 8.23 -3.65
CA THR A 49 -29.86 7.38 -3.88
C THR A 49 -29.35 7.61 -5.30
N GLN A 50 -28.07 7.88 -5.41
CA GLN A 50 -27.36 8.04 -6.68
C GLN A 50 -26.48 6.81 -6.89
N ALA A 51 -26.95 5.83 -7.66
CA ALA A 51 -26.25 4.58 -7.88
C ALA A 51 -26.15 4.22 -9.37
N LEU A 52 -25.03 3.60 -9.74
CA LEU A 52 -24.73 3.20 -11.11
C LEU A 52 -24.14 1.78 -11.09
N ALA A 53 -24.69 0.90 -11.91
CA ALA A 53 -24.16 -0.42 -12.17
C ALA A 53 -23.58 -0.48 -13.59
N VAL A 54 -22.33 -0.89 -13.73
CA VAL A 54 -21.62 -0.95 -15.01
C VAL A 54 -20.84 -2.23 -15.18
N ALA A 55 -20.78 -2.74 -16.42
CA ALA A 55 -19.94 -3.86 -16.81
C ALA A 55 -18.83 -3.39 -17.76
N PRO A 56 -17.57 -3.85 -17.60
CA PRO A 56 -16.49 -3.47 -18.50
C PRO A 56 -16.70 -4.06 -19.90
N VAL A 57 -16.19 -3.35 -20.90
CA VAL A 57 -16.27 -3.74 -22.31
C VAL A 57 -14.86 -4.02 -22.84
N TYR A 58 -14.67 -5.21 -23.39
CA TYR A 58 -13.44 -5.66 -24.03
C TYR A 58 -13.10 -4.85 -25.28
N SER A 59 -11.85 -4.95 -25.72
CA SER A 59 -11.35 -4.25 -26.92
C SER A 59 -12.07 -4.68 -28.21
N ASP A 60 -12.61 -5.90 -28.24
CA ASP A 60 -13.42 -6.43 -29.34
C ASP A 60 -14.90 -6.00 -29.26
N GLY A 61 -15.28 -5.28 -28.21
CA GLY A 61 -16.64 -4.79 -27.97
C GLY A 61 -17.53 -5.73 -27.15
N GLN A 62 -17.06 -6.92 -26.76
CA GLN A 62 -17.82 -7.82 -25.89
C GLN A 62 -17.94 -7.24 -24.48
N VAL A 63 -19.14 -7.31 -23.89
CA VAL A 63 -19.39 -6.86 -22.50
C VAL A 63 -19.15 -8.01 -21.53
N ASP A 64 -18.39 -7.76 -20.46
CA ASP A 64 -18.18 -8.73 -19.38
C ASP A 64 -19.13 -8.50 -18.21
N TYR A 65 -20.32 -9.09 -18.33
CA TYR A 65 -21.32 -9.02 -17.27
C TYR A 65 -20.92 -9.78 -15.99
N SER A 66 -19.88 -10.62 -16.00
CA SER A 66 -19.34 -11.28 -14.79
C SER A 66 -18.47 -10.35 -13.93
N GLN A 67 -18.16 -9.17 -14.45
CA GLN A 67 -17.37 -8.14 -13.78
C GLN A 67 -18.19 -6.87 -13.56
N THR A 68 -19.48 -7.01 -13.24
CA THR A 68 -20.34 -5.84 -13.01
C THR A 68 -19.99 -5.19 -11.68
N ALA A 69 -19.71 -3.88 -11.69
CA ALA A 69 -19.51 -3.07 -10.51
C ALA A 69 -20.74 -2.23 -10.21
N ILE A 70 -21.08 -2.09 -8.92
CA ILE A 70 -22.04 -1.10 -8.43
C ILE A 70 -21.28 -0.02 -7.67
N VAL A 71 -21.52 1.24 -8.03
CA VAL A 71 -21.00 2.41 -7.32
C VAL A 71 -22.17 3.24 -6.80
N VAL A 72 -22.07 3.74 -5.56
CA VAL A 72 -23.13 4.53 -4.89
C VAL A 72 -22.52 5.81 -4.33
N ALA A 73 -22.99 6.97 -4.78
CA ALA A 73 -22.46 8.26 -4.35
C ALA A 73 -22.86 8.58 -2.91
N GLY A 74 -22.06 9.42 -2.24
CA GLY A 74 -22.48 10.06 -0.98
C GLY A 74 -23.49 11.20 -1.23
N THR A 75 -24.44 11.36 -0.31
CA THR A 75 -25.46 12.43 -0.31
C THR A 75 -24.81 13.82 -0.37
N GLN A 76 -25.42 14.77 -1.09
CA GLN A 76 -24.92 16.15 -1.13
C GLN A 76 -25.13 16.87 0.20
N PRO A 77 -24.11 17.54 0.76
CA PRO A 77 -24.34 18.70 1.61
C PRO A 77 -24.79 19.85 0.70
N GLY A 78 -26.07 20.20 0.74
CA GLY A 78 -26.64 21.33 -0.01
C GLY A 78 -27.86 21.88 0.73
N LEU A 79 -27.88 23.17 1.03
CA LEU A 79 -28.98 23.85 1.73
C LEU A 79 -30.16 24.10 0.77
N ASN A 80 -31.00 23.09 0.57
CA ASN A 80 -32.34 23.22 0.01
C ASN A 80 -33.34 22.51 0.94
N GLU A 81 -34.60 22.94 1.01
CA GLU A 81 -35.58 22.47 2.00
C GLU A 81 -35.79 20.94 1.98
N SER A 82 -35.62 20.27 0.83
CA SER A 82 -35.62 18.81 0.71
C SER A 82 -34.43 18.14 1.41
N THR A 83 -33.27 18.80 1.41
CA THR A 83 -32.04 18.35 2.04
C THR A 83 -32.04 18.71 3.52
N LYS A 84 -32.71 19.79 3.92
CA LYS A 84 -32.95 20.10 5.32
C LYS A 84 -33.84 19.03 5.98
N ASN A 85 -34.91 18.60 5.29
CA ASN A 85 -35.74 17.49 5.76
C ASN A 85 -35.01 16.14 5.70
N ALA A 86 -34.13 15.90 4.72
CA ALA A 86 -33.31 14.68 4.66
C ALA A 86 -32.19 14.67 5.71
N VAL A 87 -31.61 15.82 6.04
CA VAL A 87 -30.59 16.03 7.08
C VAL A 87 -31.21 16.03 8.49
N GLU A 88 -32.43 16.56 8.64
CA GLU A 88 -33.20 16.49 9.89
C GLU A 88 -33.78 15.07 10.10
N ALA A 89 -34.23 14.37 9.05
CA ALA A 89 -34.68 12.98 9.13
C ALA A 89 -33.54 11.95 9.17
N SER A 90 -32.30 12.32 8.78
CA SER A 90 -31.10 11.50 9.00
C SER A 90 -30.46 11.71 10.37
N GLY A 91 -30.98 12.66 11.16
CA GLY A 91 -30.22 13.29 12.24
C GLY A 91 -29.09 14.10 11.61
N VAL A 92 -28.85 15.33 12.07
CA VAL A 92 -27.97 16.30 11.41
C VAL A 92 -26.51 15.81 11.21
N PHE A 93 -26.14 14.65 11.77
CA PHE A 93 -24.84 13.98 11.63
C PHE A 93 -24.91 12.43 11.51
N GLY A 94 -25.92 11.86 10.82
CA GLY A 94 -25.80 10.51 10.25
C GLY A 94 -26.31 9.33 11.07
N LEU A 95 -27.30 9.53 11.95
CA LEU A 95 -28.15 8.47 12.50
C LEU A 95 -29.47 9.09 12.97
N THR A 96 -30.60 8.51 12.58
CA THR A 96 -31.79 8.49 13.44
C THR A 96 -31.79 7.14 14.16
N ASP A 97 -31.73 7.19 15.49
CA ASP A 97 -31.90 6.04 16.40
C ASP A 97 -31.15 4.74 16.03
N GLY A 98 -29.85 4.85 15.68
CA GLY A 98 -29.03 3.66 15.47
C GLY A 98 -29.45 2.80 14.26
N GLN A 99 -30.05 3.40 13.24
CA GLN A 99 -30.36 2.68 12.00
C GLN A 99 -29.45 3.17 10.87
N LEU A 100 -29.10 2.25 9.96
CA LEU A 100 -28.41 2.61 8.72
C LEU A 100 -29.22 3.69 7.99
N THR A 101 -28.55 4.53 7.19
CA THR A 101 -29.24 5.59 6.45
C THR A 101 -30.38 4.99 5.62
N ALA A 102 -31.47 5.75 5.41
CA ALA A 102 -32.62 5.33 4.59
C ALA A 102 -32.20 4.86 3.17
N GLN A 103 -31.02 5.26 2.71
CA GLN A 103 -30.41 4.78 1.47
C GLN A 103 -30.11 3.28 1.45
N THR A 104 -29.91 2.62 2.60
CA THR A 104 -29.53 1.19 2.62
C THR A 104 -30.62 0.31 2.01
N GLU A 105 -31.90 0.60 2.27
CA GLU A 105 -33.00 -0.12 1.62
C GLU A 105 -33.01 0.13 0.11
N THR A 106 -32.77 1.37 -0.32
CA THR A 106 -32.66 1.70 -1.75
C THR A 106 -31.45 1.04 -2.42
N ILE A 107 -30.30 0.93 -1.73
CA ILE A 107 -29.11 0.23 -2.22
C ILE A 107 -29.40 -1.27 -2.35
N ASP A 108 -30.13 -1.86 -1.40
CA ASP A 108 -30.56 -3.25 -1.44
C ASP A 108 -31.48 -3.52 -2.64
N GLN A 109 -32.49 -2.66 -2.84
CA GLN A 109 -33.39 -2.72 -3.99
C GLN A 109 -32.63 -2.57 -5.30
N PHE A 110 -31.73 -1.58 -5.40
CA PHE A 110 -30.90 -1.35 -6.58
C PHE A 110 -30.00 -2.56 -6.91
N TYR A 111 -29.43 -3.20 -5.88
CA TYR A 111 -28.66 -4.44 -6.03
C TYR A 111 -29.53 -5.55 -6.64
N GLN A 112 -30.71 -5.80 -6.06
CA GLN A 112 -31.62 -6.84 -6.54
C GLN A 112 -32.09 -6.59 -7.98
N GLU A 113 -32.43 -5.34 -8.33
CA GLU A 113 -32.77 -4.95 -9.69
C GLU A 113 -31.62 -5.15 -10.68
N THR A 114 -30.41 -4.82 -10.24
CA THR A 114 -29.20 -5.04 -11.04
C THR A 114 -28.99 -6.53 -11.30
N VAL A 115 -29.10 -7.38 -10.27
CA VAL A 115 -29.00 -8.84 -10.41
C VAL A 115 -30.03 -9.37 -11.40
N LYS A 116 -31.31 -8.95 -11.29
CA LYS A 116 -32.36 -9.33 -12.25
C LYS A 116 -32.00 -8.96 -13.70
N LYS A 117 -31.42 -7.77 -13.91
CA LYS A 117 -30.94 -7.36 -15.24
C LYS A 117 -29.73 -8.18 -15.73
N LEU A 118 -28.93 -8.73 -14.82
CA LEU A 118 -27.78 -9.57 -15.15
C LEU A 118 -28.15 -11.03 -15.45
N GLU A 119 -29.31 -11.51 -15.00
CA GLU A 119 -29.76 -12.90 -15.22
C GLU A 119 -29.76 -13.29 -16.71
N VAL A 120 -30.27 -12.41 -17.57
CA VAL A 120 -30.32 -12.63 -19.03
C VAL A 120 -28.93 -12.70 -19.67
N HIS A 121 -27.92 -12.19 -18.97
CA HIS A 121 -26.52 -12.17 -19.41
C HIS A 121 -25.64 -13.19 -18.68
N LYS A 122 -26.20 -13.98 -17.76
CA LYS A 122 -25.44 -14.86 -16.84
C LYS A 122 -24.32 -14.09 -16.10
N GLY A 123 -24.59 -12.83 -15.79
CA GLY A 123 -23.67 -11.92 -15.12
C GLY A 123 -23.74 -11.99 -13.60
N THR A 124 -22.80 -11.33 -12.95
CA THR A 124 -22.73 -11.20 -11.48
C THR A 124 -22.21 -9.83 -11.09
N VAL A 125 -22.54 -9.39 -9.89
CA VAL A 125 -21.91 -8.22 -9.26
C VAL A 125 -20.60 -8.68 -8.64
N SER A 126 -19.46 -8.22 -9.17
CA SER A 126 -18.13 -8.61 -8.69
C SER A 126 -17.56 -7.63 -7.66
N ASN A 127 -18.02 -6.37 -7.67
CA ASN A 127 -17.55 -5.35 -6.75
C ASN A 127 -18.66 -4.33 -6.42
N MET A 128 -18.71 -3.87 -5.16
CA MET A 128 -19.54 -2.73 -4.76
C MET A 128 -18.69 -1.63 -4.12
N SER A 129 -19.04 -0.37 -4.34
CA SER A 129 -18.36 0.78 -3.76
C SER A 129 -19.34 1.84 -3.26
N GLY A 130 -19.11 2.29 -2.03
CA GLY A 130 -19.75 3.44 -1.41
C GLY A 130 -18.72 4.53 -1.09
N PHE A 131 -19.21 5.75 -0.91
CA PHE A 131 -18.43 6.90 -0.46
C PHE A 131 -19.19 7.67 0.61
N SER A 132 -18.51 8.03 1.70
CA SER A 132 -19.13 8.82 2.77
C SER A 132 -20.37 8.13 3.34
N GLN A 133 -21.53 8.77 3.33
CA GLN A 133 -22.77 8.28 3.93
C GLN A 133 -23.32 7.00 3.29
N SER A 134 -22.96 6.70 2.03
CA SER A 134 -23.38 5.46 1.37
C SER A 134 -22.49 4.26 1.72
N GLY A 135 -21.31 4.50 2.29
CA GLY A 135 -20.31 3.49 2.64
C GLY A 135 -20.88 2.34 3.48
N PRO A 136 -21.43 2.61 4.68
CA PRO A 136 -22.01 1.57 5.53
C PRO A 136 -23.16 0.80 4.86
N GLY A 137 -24.01 1.48 4.10
CA GLY A 137 -25.11 0.83 3.36
C GLY A 137 -24.60 -0.13 2.29
N VAL A 138 -23.57 0.27 1.54
CA VAL A 138 -22.89 -0.60 0.57
C VAL A 138 -22.20 -1.78 1.25
N ALA A 139 -21.50 -1.56 2.37
CA ALA A 139 -20.88 -2.64 3.14
C ALA A 139 -21.94 -3.65 3.63
N LYS A 140 -23.07 -3.15 4.15
CA LYS A 140 -24.19 -3.99 4.61
C LYS A 140 -24.75 -4.85 3.48
N VAL A 141 -25.11 -4.23 2.36
CA VAL A 141 -25.71 -4.94 1.21
C VAL A 141 -24.70 -5.90 0.58
N GLY A 142 -23.44 -5.47 0.44
CA GLY A 142 -22.37 -6.32 -0.06
C GLY A 142 -22.16 -7.56 0.81
N ALA A 143 -22.17 -7.42 2.14
CA ALA A 143 -22.06 -8.55 3.06
C ALA A 143 -23.29 -9.46 3.03
N LYS A 144 -24.50 -8.88 3.02
CA LYS A 144 -25.78 -9.62 2.93
C LYS A 144 -25.83 -10.54 1.71
N TYR A 145 -25.35 -10.06 0.56
CA TYR A 145 -25.35 -10.83 -0.68
C TYR A 145 -24.01 -11.50 -1.01
N GLN A 146 -23.04 -11.45 -0.09
CA GLN A 146 -21.70 -12.02 -0.27
C GLN A 146 -21.04 -11.60 -1.59
N VAL A 147 -21.06 -10.30 -1.87
CA VAL A 147 -20.36 -9.75 -3.03
C VAL A 147 -18.86 -9.99 -2.87
N PRO A 148 -18.17 -10.57 -3.88
CA PRO A 148 -16.78 -10.99 -3.75
C PRO A 148 -15.81 -9.91 -3.27
N LYS A 149 -16.10 -8.64 -3.59
CA LYS A 149 -15.26 -7.50 -3.22
C LYS A 149 -16.10 -6.27 -2.90
N ILE A 150 -15.70 -5.53 -1.88
CA ILE A 150 -16.29 -4.25 -1.49
C ILE A 150 -15.14 -3.23 -1.37
N THR A 151 -15.22 -2.14 -2.12
CA THR A 151 -14.16 -1.12 -2.21
C THR A 151 -14.73 0.24 -1.85
N ASN A 152 -14.61 0.65 -0.60
CA ASN A 152 -15.26 1.84 -0.07
C ASN A 152 -14.28 2.99 0.19
N PHE A 153 -14.81 4.21 0.30
CA PHE A 153 -14.03 5.42 0.51
C PHE A 153 -14.65 6.29 1.62
N THR A 154 -13.87 6.55 2.66
CA THR A 154 -14.18 7.48 3.77
C THR A 154 -15.57 7.27 4.37
N ASP A 155 -15.86 6.05 4.83
CA ASP A 155 -17.19 5.64 5.28
C ASP A 155 -17.66 6.42 6.52
N TRP A 156 -18.65 7.30 6.31
CA TRP A 156 -19.21 8.16 7.35
C TRP A 156 -20.13 7.36 8.27
N ALA A 157 -20.02 7.56 9.58
CA ALA A 157 -20.83 6.92 10.63
C ALA A 157 -20.69 5.39 10.69
N ALA A 158 -19.60 4.84 10.15
CA ALA A 158 -19.34 3.40 10.14
C ALA A 158 -19.35 2.79 11.55
N ALA A 159 -18.65 3.40 12.50
CA ALA A 159 -18.64 2.93 13.89
C ALA A 159 -20.02 2.96 14.53
N GLN A 160 -20.80 3.99 14.24
CA GLN A 160 -22.13 4.14 14.82
C GLN A 160 -23.13 3.13 14.25
N ALA A 161 -23.04 2.83 12.95
CA ALA A 161 -23.84 1.77 12.32
C ALA A 161 -23.52 0.37 12.89
N VAL A 162 -22.27 0.09 13.27
CA VAL A 162 -21.94 -1.17 13.95
C VAL A 162 -22.43 -1.18 15.40
N LYS A 163 -22.18 -0.10 16.15
CA LYS A 163 -22.59 0.03 17.56
C LYS A 163 -24.10 -0.09 17.77
N SER A 164 -24.88 0.28 16.77
CA SER A 164 -26.32 0.17 16.83
C SER A 164 -26.90 -1.22 16.56
N GLY A 165 -26.05 -2.17 16.15
CA GLY A 165 -26.47 -3.53 15.80
C GLY A 165 -26.97 -3.66 14.37
N ALA A 166 -26.73 -2.68 13.49
CA ALA A 166 -27.17 -2.76 12.11
C ALA A 166 -26.43 -3.84 11.30
N PHE A 167 -25.27 -4.29 11.77
CA PHE A 167 -24.53 -5.43 11.23
C PHE A 167 -24.61 -6.63 12.18
N SER A 168 -24.88 -7.79 11.61
CA SER A 168 -24.75 -9.07 12.28
C SER A 168 -23.28 -9.52 12.36
N ASN A 169 -22.99 -10.45 13.27
CA ASN A 169 -21.64 -10.99 13.42
C ASN A 169 -21.12 -11.67 12.15
N SER A 170 -21.99 -12.35 11.39
CA SER A 170 -21.60 -13.00 10.12
C SER A 170 -21.29 -11.99 9.03
N GLU A 171 -22.02 -10.87 8.97
CA GLU A 171 -21.72 -9.79 8.03
C GLU A 171 -20.39 -9.11 8.36
N LEU A 172 -20.11 -8.83 9.64
CA LEU A 172 -18.81 -8.28 10.06
C LEU A 172 -17.65 -9.25 9.76
N ALA A 173 -17.87 -10.55 9.99
CA ALA A 173 -16.89 -11.58 9.65
C ALA A 173 -16.63 -11.64 8.14
N TYR A 174 -17.67 -11.54 7.32
CA TYR A 174 -17.53 -11.49 5.85
C TYR A 174 -16.77 -10.23 5.41
N LEU A 175 -17.13 -9.06 5.95
CA LEU A 175 -16.49 -7.80 5.59
C LEU A 175 -14.99 -7.80 5.88
N LYS A 176 -14.53 -8.47 6.93
CA LYS A 176 -13.12 -8.57 7.29
C LYS A 176 -12.23 -9.01 6.12
N ASP A 177 -12.68 -9.95 5.31
CA ASP A 177 -11.89 -10.54 4.23
C ASP A 177 -12.27 -9.99 2.84
N HIS A 178 -13.44 -9.35 2.72
CA HIS A 178 -14.00 -8.93 1.42
C HIS A 178 -14.09 -7.41 1.24
N ALA A 179 -13.98 -6.61 2.30
CA ALA A 179 -14.05 -5.16 2.23
C ALA A 179 -12.69 -4.49 2.43
N THR A 180 -12.36 -3.57 1.54
CA THR A 180 -11.26 -2.60 1.71
C THR A 180 -11.86 -1.20 1.76
N VAL A 181 -11.56 -0.46 2.82
CA VAL A 181 -12.05 0.91 3.03
C VAL A 181 -10.86 1.87 3.04
N TYR A 182 -10.78 2.75 2.06
CA TYR A 182 -9.77 3.79 1.98
C TYR A 182 -10.19 4.98 2.84
N SER A 183 -9.31 5.43 3.74
CA SER A 183 -9.59 6.53 4.65
C SER A 183 -8.34 7.37 4.89
N ASP A 184 -8.51 8.64 5.23
CA ASP A 184 -7.42 9.52 5.58
C ASP A 184 -7.10 9.43 7.10
N SER A 185 -5.94 9.94 7.51
CA SER A 185 -5.53 9.98 8.92
C SER A 185 -6.00 11.22 9.68
N GLY A 186 -6.38 12.29 8.97
CA GLY A 186 -6.83 13.55 9.58
C GLY A 186 -8.20 13.40 10.24
N LYS A 187 -9.01 12.52 9.66
CA LYS A 187 -10.43 12.30 9.91
C LYS A 187 -11.21 13.60 9.81
N ASP A 188 -10.81 14.55 8.96
CA ASP A 188 -11.26 15.95 9.02
C ASP A 188 -12.78 16.10 9.14
N LEU A 189 -13.53 15.71 8.09
CA LEU A 189 -14.99 15.69 8.15
C LEU A 189 -15.52 14.53 8.99
N THR A 190 -14.94 13.35 8.83
CA THR A 190 -15.44 12.12 9.46
C THR A 190 -15.33 12.15 10.99
N TYR A 191 -14.52 13.02 11.59
CA TYR A 191 -14.41 13.18 13.04
C TYR A 191 -15.75 13.58 13.68
N LEU A 192 -16.61 14.26 12.92
CA LEU A 192 -17.89 14.77 13.36
C LEU A 192 -19.05 13.77 13.18
N ASP A 193 -18.78 12.55 12.72
CA ASP A 193 -19.79 11.53 12.41
C ASP A 193 -20.34 10.76 13.63
N GLY A 194 -20.00 11.20 14.85
CA GLY A 194 -20.35 10.53 16.11
C GLY A 194 -19.49 9.30 16.45
N GLY A 195 -18.76 8.76 15.48
CA GLY A 195 -17.77 7.69 15.61
C GLY A 195 -16.31 8.16 15.56
N LYS A 196 -16.07 9.45 15.32
CA LYS A 196 -14.74 10.04 15.14
C LYS A 196 -13.99 9.47 13.92
N GLY A 197 -14.73 9.09 12.87
CA GLY A 197 -14.18 8.49 11.66
C GLY A 197 -13.62 7.07 11.84
N GLU A 198 -13.99 6.41 12.94
CA GLU A 198 -13.70 4.99 13.18
C GLU A 198 -14.50 4.10 12.20
N ILE A 199 -13.80 3.16 11.56
CA ILE A 199 -14.38 2.20 10.61
C ILE A 199 -14.08 0.78 11.17
N PRO A 200 -15.04 0.14 11.87
CA PRO A 200 -14.79 -1.11 12.60
C PRO A 200 -15.04 -2.37 11.77
N TYR A 201 -14.95 -2.29 10.44
CA TYR A 201 -15.14 -3.43 9.55
C TYR A 201 -14.19 -3.36 8.36
N GLY A 202 -13.94 -4.54 7.77
CA GLY A 202 -13.03 -4.68 6.64
C GLY A 202 -11.59 -4.28 6.95
N LYS A 203 -10.79 -4.25 5.89
CA LYS A 203 -9.42 -3.76 5.91
C LYS A 203 -9.43 -2.24 5.67
N VAL A 204 -9.09 -1.48 6.71
CA VAL A 204 -8.95 -0.03 6.59
C VAL A 204 -7.54 0.31 6.08
N VAL A 205 -7.47 1.02 4.95
CA VAL A 205 -6.22 1.48 4.33
C VAL A 205 -6.12 2.99 4.55
N VAL A 206 -5.11 3.42 5.31
CA VAL A 206 -4.99 4.81 5.76
C VAL A 206 -3.96 5.58 4.95
N VAL A 207 -4.29 6.80 4.51
CA VAL A 207 -3.37 7.74 3.87
C VAL A 207 -3.21 8.99 4.73
N GLU A 208 -2.00 9.55 4.82
CA GLU A 208 -1.77 10.80 5.55
C GLU A 208 -2.64 11.93 5.00
N GLY A 209 -3.65 12.32 5.79
CA GLY A 209 -4.57 13.43 5.53
C GLY A 209 -3.95 14.78 5.91
N THR A 210 -4.56 15.85 5.42
CA THR A 210 -4.12 17.23 5.72
C THR A 210 -4.98 17.79 6.84
N GLN A 211 -4.55 17.74 8.09
CA GLN A 211 -5.30 18.39 9.18
C GLN A 211 -5.36 19.90 8.94
N GLY A 212 -6.49 20.40 8.41
CA GLY A 212 -6.60 21.79 8.02
C GLY A 212 -7.98 22.37 8.29
N LEU A 213 -8.05 23.29 9.26
CA LEU A 213 -9.15 24.27 9.39
C LEU A 213 -9.45 25.04 8.07
N ASN A 214 -8.51 25.00 7.11
CA ASN A 214 -8.56 25.72 5.84
C ASN A 214 -8.92 24.85 4.61
N ASP A 215 -8.97 23.52 4.73
CA ASP A 215 -9.44 22.63 3.66
C ASP A 215 -10.16 21.39 4.23
N PRO A 216 -11.26 21.57 4.96
CA PRO A 216 -11.96 20.47 5.64
C PRO A 216 -12.56 19.43 4.68
N ILE A 217 -12.59 19.69 3.37
CA ILE A 217 -13.20 18.80 2.37
C ILE A 217 -12.13 18.06 1.53
N GLY A 218 -10.87 18.52 1.56
CA GLY A 218 -9.84 18.12 0.60
C GLY A 218 -9.50 16.62 0.59
N ASP A 219 -9.47 15.97 1.75
CA ASP A 219 -9.18 14.53 1.88
C ASP A 219 -10.43 13.64 1.96
N HIS A 220 -11.62 14.23 2.05
CA HIS A 220 -12.92 13.56 1.95
C HIS A 220 -13.41 13.50 0.49
N ASP A 221 -12.57 12.97 -0.40
CA ASP A 221 -12.86 12.74 -1.83
C ASP A 221 -12.28 11.37 -2.23
N PRO A 222 -13.03 10.49 -2.95
CA PRO A 222 -12.47 9.27 -3.49
C PRO A 222 -11.17 9.47 -4.28
N LYS A 223 -10.97 10.63 -4.94
CA LYS A 223 -9.76 10.97 -5.71
C LYS A 223 -8.53 11.28 -4.87
N PHE A 224 -8.69 11.49 -3.56
CA PHE A 224 -7.59 11.78 -2.65
C PHE A 224 -6.53 10.67 -2.65
N PHE A 225 -6.97 9.42 -2.75
CA PHE A 225 -6.10 8.25 -2.67
C PHE A 225 -5.37 8.01 -4.00
N HIS A 226 -4.05 7.94 -4.02
CA HIS A 226 -3.30 7.43 -5.15
C HIS A 226 -3.25 5.89 -5.13
N ILE A 227 -4.11 5.25 -5.93
CA ILE A 227 -4.27 3.79 -6.01
C ILE A 227 -3.68 3.27 -7.32
N LYS A 228 -2.95 2.16 -7.24
CA LYS A 228 -2.35 1.43 -8.37
C LYS A 228 -2.77 -0.04 -8.32
N GLY A 229 -3.69 -0.42 -9.19
CA GLY A 229 -4.34 -1.73 -9.11
C GLY A 229 -5.20 -1.83 -7.85
N ASP A 230 -4.91 -2.80 -6.99
CA ASP A 230 -5.67 -3.12 -5.76
C ASP A 230 -5.01 -2.62 -4.47
N LYS A 231 -4.12 -1.63 -4.57
CA LYS A 231 -3.38 -1.10 -3.43
C LYS A 231 -2.95 0.34 -3.66
N LEU A 232 -2.58 1.01 -2.58
CA LEU A 232 -1.91 2.32 -2.64
C LEU A 232 -0.61 2.24 -3.43
N ASP A 233 -0.31 3.30 -4.19
CA ASP A 233 1.01 3.49 -4.80
C ASP A 233 1.99 3.99 -3.73
N ILE A 234 2.58 3.05 -2.98
CA ILE A 234 3.49 3.37 -1.87
C ILE A 234 4.68 4.24 -2.34
N ASP A 235 5.22 3.97 -3.53
CA ASP A 235 6.37 4.71 -4.05
C ASP A 235 6.04 6.18 -4.32
N TYR A 236 4.83 6.45 -4.82
CA TYR A 236 4.31 7.81 -4.94
C TYR A 236 4.31 8.55 -3.60
N TYR A 237 3.78 7.92 -2.53
CA TYR A 237 3.70 8.54 -1.21
C TYR A 237 5.07 8.73 -0.55
N VAL A 238 5.97 7.74 -0.68
CA VAL A 238 7.36 7.85 -0.21
C VAL A 238 8.06 9.03 -0.88
N LYS A 239 7.88 9.22 -2.19
CA LYS A 239 8.44 10.36 -2.94
C LYS A 239 7.86 11.69 -2.44
N LYS A 240 6.55 11.73 -2.20
CA LYS A 240 5.85 12.91 -1.65
C LYS A 240 6.23 13.20 -0.20
N GLY A 241 6.73 12.21 0.55
CA GLY A 241 7.02 12.37 1.97
C GLY A 241 5.77 12.25 2.84
N GLN A 242 4.80 11.44 2.38
CA GLN A 242 3.56 11.16 3.07
C GLN A 242 3.58 9.73 3.60
N PHE A 243 3.04 9.53 4.79
CA PHE A 243 2.81 8.21 5.37
C PHE A 243 1.53 7.59 4.84
N VAL A 244 1.55 6.28 4.65
CA VAL A 244 0.36 5.49 4.34
C VAL A 244 0.47 4.09 4.95
N SER A 245 -0.65 3.42 5.19
CA SER A 245 -0.67 2.02 5.60
C SER A 245 0.04 1.12 4.59
N GLY A 246 0.74 0.10 5.10
CA GLY A 246 1.46 -0.86 4.28
C GLY A 246 2.86 -0.44 3.84
N MET A 247 3.44 0.61 4.43
CA MET A 247 4.86 0.92 4.26
C MET A 247 5.75 -0.04 5.05
N THR A 248 6.89 -0.40 4.44
CA THR A 248 8.00 -1.09 5.12
C THR A 248 8.73 -0.17 6.09
N LYS A 249 9.48 -0.73 7.04
CA LYS A 249 10.25 0.07 8.01
C LYS A 249 11.22 1.03 7.32
N GLU A 250 11.88 0.60 6.25
CA GLU A 250 12.83 1.40 5.47
C GLU A 250 12.13 2.58 4.80
N GLN A 251 10.96 2.36 4.21
CA GLN A 251 10.13 3.41 3.61
C GLN A 251 9.66 4.42 4.65
N VAL A 252 9.21 3.97 5.82
CA VAL A 252 8.81 4.85 6.92
C VAL A 252 10.01 5.67 7.42
N ILE A 253 11.19 5.05 7.61
CA ILE A 253 12.41 5.77 8.01
C ILE A 253 12.76 6.86 6.98
N LYS A 254 12.65 6.56 5.69
CA LYS A 254 12.92 7.52 4.61
C LYS A 254 11.99 8.73 4.69
N VAL A 255 10.68 8.49 4.85
CA VAL A 255 9.69 9.58 5.00
C VAL A 255 9.87 10.34 6.32
N ALA A 256 10.08 9.64 7.43
CA ALA A 256 10.34 10.22 8.75
C ALA A 256 11.54 11.16 8.76
N ARG A 257 12.65 10.76 8.11
CA ARG A 257 13.84 11.60 7.95
C ARG A 257 13.57 12.84 7.10
N LYS A 258 12.74 12.72 6.06
CA LYS A 258 12.33 13.87 5.24
C LYS A 258 11.51 14.86 6.08
N LYS A 259 10.51 14.38 6.82
CA LYS A 259 9.69 15.20 7.72
C LYS A 259 10.52 15.88 8.82
N ALA A 260 11.44 15.16 9.46
CA ALA A 260 12.34 15.73 10.47
C ALA A 260 13.26 16.83 9.91
N LYS A 261 13.74 16.68 8.66
CA LYS A 261 14.52 17.71 7.97
C LYS A 261 13.68 18.93 7.60
N GLU A 262 12.42 18.72 7.19
CA GLU A 262 11.48 19.82 6.90
C GLU A 262 11.10 20.58 8.17
N ALA A 263 10.86 19.87 9.28
CA ALA A 263 10.61 20.45 10.61
C ALA A 263 11.74 21.39 11.05
N ALA A 264 12.99 20.98 10.85
CA ALA A 264 14.16 21.80 11.19
C ALA A 264 14.27 23.10 10.36
N LYS A 265 13.70 23.12 9.15
CA LYS A 265 13.76 24.29 8.25
C LYS A 265 12.60 25.28 8.47
N ASN A 266 11.43 24.75 8.81
CA ASN A 266 10.17 25.49 8.79
C ASN A 266 9.60 25.73 10.19
N TRP A 267 10.44 25.68 11.23
CA TRP A 267 9.99 26.02 12.58
C TRP A 267 9.72 27.52 12.69
N ASP A 268 8.48 27.90 13.02
CA ASP A 268 8.07 29.28 13.21
C ASP A 268 7.30 29.44 14.53
N ILE A 269 7.84 30.27 15.43
CA ILE A 269 7.20 30.60 16.70
C ILE A 269 5.83 31.27 16.53
N LYS A 270 5.50 31.80 15.34
CA LYS A 270 4.20 32.42 15.04
C LYS A 270 3.21 31.47 14.38
N ASP A 271 3.64 30.26 14.00
CA ASP A 271 2.78 29.25 13.41
C ASP A 271 2.66 28.02 14.34
N PRO A 272 1.58 27.91 15.12
CA PRO A 272 1.35 26.79 16.03
C PRO A 272 1.32 25.41 15.37
N SER A 273 1.07 25.34 14.05
CA SER A 273 1.08 24.06 13.32
C SER A 273 2.50 23.47 13.21
N THR A 274 3.54 24.31 13.34
CA THR A 274 4.94 23.88 13.25
C THR A 274 5.51 23.40 14.58
N TRP A 275 4.86 23.71 15.71
CA TRP A 275 5.37 23.42 17.06
C TRP A 275 5.36 21.93 17.41
N PHE A 276 4.48 21.15 16.79
CA PHE A 276 4.36 19.71 17.03
C PHE A 276 5.22 18.87 16.08
N ASN A 277 5.99 19.52 15.20
CA ASN A 277 6.96 18.86 14.34
C ASN A 277 8.26 18.62 15.10
N SER A 278 8.78 17.40 15.02
CA SER A 278 10.01 17.02 15.69
C SER A 278 11.19 17.04 14.72
N THR A 279 12.35 17.49 15.17
CA THR A 279 13.60 17.30 14.41
C THR A 279 14.18 15.89 14.57
N ASP A 280 13.58 15.05 15.44
CA ASP A 280 13.94 13.65 15.61
C ASP A 280 13.02 12.74 14.78
N TYR A 281 13.58 12.03 13.80
CA TYR A 281 12.82 11.13 12.95
C TYR A 281 12.16 9.97 13.72
N ARG A 282 12.65 9.61 14.91
CA ARG A 282 12.07 8.55 15.75
C ARG A 282 10.68 8.91 16.26
N PHE A 283 10.39 10.19 16.45
CA PHE A 283 9.04 10.66 16.77
C PHE A 283 8.04 10.28 15.66
N TYR A 284 8.41 10.48 14.40
CA TYR A 284 7.57 10.13 13.27
C TYR A 284 7.44 8.62 13.06
N LEU A 285 8.43 7.82 13.46
CA LEU A 285 8.28 6.35 13.45
C LEU A 285 7.21 5.88 14.43
N LEU A 286 7.20 6.43 15.66
CA LEU A 286 6.18 6.11 16.66
C LEU A 286 4.80 6.57 16.19
N ARG A 287 4.69 7.79 15.65
CA ARG A 287 3.43 8.30 15.09
C ARG A 287 2.94 7.45 13.93
N TYR A 288 3.85 6.92 13.10
CA TYR A 288 3.45 6.02 12.02
C TYR A 288 2.75 4.77 12.58
N VAL A 289 3.39 4.06 13.52
CA VAL A 289 2.83 2.82 14.08
C VAL A 289 1.48 3.06 14.74
N MET A 290 1.33 4.18 15.46
CA MET A 290 0.07 4.55 16.11
C MET A 290 -1.07 4.86 15.14
N THR A 291 -0.78 5.37 13.94
CA THR A 291 -1.80 5.86 13.00
C THR A 291 -2.08 4.90 11.84
N TYR A 292 -1.05 4.21 11.32
CA TYR A 292 -1.13 3.41 10.09
C TYR A 292 -1.00 1.91 10.32
N GLY A 293 -0.69 1.48 11.55
CA GLY A 293 -0.47 0.10 11.95
C GLY A 293 0.98 -0.36 11.81
N ASP A 294 1.18 -1.68 11.91
CA ASP A 294 2.50 -2.31 11.82
C ASP A 294 3.19 -2.05 10.47
N PHE A 295 4.52 -2.10 10.48
CA PHE A 295 5.29 -2.05 9.24
C PHE A 295 4.95 -3.27 8.38
N ALA A 296 4.74 -3.05 7.08
CA ALA A 296 4.65 -4.16 6.15
C ALA A 296 5.97 -4.95 6.18
N VAL A 297 5.85 -6.28 6.13
CA VAL A 297 7.00 -7.14 5.83
C VAL A 297 7.47 -6.77 4.43
N GLY A 298 8.64 -6.13 4.37
CA GLY A 298 9.24 -5.81 3.08
C GLY A 298 9.61 -7.09 2.33
N PRO A 299 9.77 -7.01 1.00
CA PRO A 299 10.42 -8.09 0.28
C PRO A 299 11.76 -8.38 0.95
N SER A 300 12.03 -9.65 1.24
CA SER A 300 13.34 -10.10 1.69
C SER A 300 14.43 -9.57 0.75
N GLN A 301 15.66 -9.42 1.25
CA GLN A 301 16.78 -9.02 0.40
C GLN A 301 16.92 -9.94 -0.83
N THR A 302 16.55 -11.23 -0.69
CA THR A 302 16.49 -12.22 -1.78
C THR A 302 15.43 -11.90 -2.83
N GLU A 303 14.24 -11.47 -2.42
CA GLU A 303 13.17 -11.03 -3.32
C GLU A 303 13.53 -9.72 -4.03
N LEU A 304 14.13 -8.77 -3.31
CA LEU A 304 14.67 -7.53 -3.91
C LEU A 304 15.76 -7.83 -4.93
N LEU A 305 16.71 -8.71 -4.60
CA LEU A 305 17.75 -9.13 -5.53
C LEU A 305 17.16 -9.78 -6.79
N SER A 306 16.10 -10.58 -6.64
CA SER A 306 15.37 -11.21 -7.75
C SER A 306 14.65 -10.18 -8.62
N SER A 307 14.02 -9.19 -8.00
CA SER A 307 13.40 -8.05 -8.68
C SER A 307 14.42 -7.26 -9.51
N TYR A 308 15.54 -6.85 -8.90
CA TYR A 308 16.60 -6.14 -9.63
C TYR A 308 17.22 -6.98 -10.75
N LYS A 309 17.37 -8.30 -10.58
CA LYS A 309 17.78 -9.21 -11.67
C LYS A 309 16.81 -9.13 -12.86
N LYS A 310 15.50 -9.10 -12.60
CA LYS A 310 14.46 -8.95 -13.63
C LYS A 310 14.51 -7.56 -14.28
N THR A 311 14.55 -6.49 -13.50
CA THR A 311 14.64 -5.10 -13.98
C THR A 311 15.86 -4.90 -14.89
N VAL A 312 17.05 -5.37 -14.47
CA VAL A 312 18.27 -5.30 -15.29
C VAL A 312 18.10 -6.04 -16.61
N LYS A 313 17.43 -7.20 -16.62
CA LYS A 313 17.15 -7.97 -17.85
C LYS A 313 16.20 -7.20 -18.78
N GLU A 314 15.15 -6.60 -18.23
CA GLU A 314 14.16 -5.82 -18.98
C GLU A 314 14.78 -4.55 -19.57
N LEU A 315 15.53 -3.79 -18.78
CA LEU A 315 16.22 -2.59 -19.25
C LEU A 315 17.22 -2.91 -20.37
N ARG A 316 17.99 -4.00 -20.24
CA ARG A 316 18.87 -4.50 -21.32
C ARG A 316 18.10 -4.85 -22.59
N SER A 317 16.89 -5.38 -22.47
CA SER A 317 16.03 -5.68 -23.62
C SER A 317 15.56 -4.39 -24.31
N GLN A 318 15.02 -3.45 -23.53
CA GLN A 318 14.54 -2.16 -24.04
C GLN A 318 15.65 -1.34 -24.71
N LEU A 319 16.89 -1.42 -24.20
CA LEU A 319 18.05 -0.75 -24.78
C LEU A 319 18.41 -1.22 -26.20
N LYS A 320 17.98 -2.41 -26.62
CA LYS A 320 18.27 -2.93 -27.97
C LYS A 320 17.61 -2.09 -29.06
N THR A 321 16.41 -1.59 -28.80
CA THR A 321 15.61 -0.83 -29.77
C THR A 321 15.59 0.67 -29.49
N ALA A 322 16.04 1.11 -28.32
CA ALA A 322 16.06 2.51 -27.94
C ALA A 322 17.14 3.33 -28.68
N THR A 323 16.76 4.54 -29.08
CA THR A 323 17.61 5.54 -29.74
C THR A 323 17.52 6.90 -29.04
N GLY A 324 18.45 7.81 -29.37
CA GLY A 324 18.45 9.20 -28.87
C GLY A 324 18.39 9.33 -27.35
N SER A 325 17.65 10.33 -26.86
CA SER A 325 17.48 10.61 -25.42
C SER A 325 16.87 9.46 -24.64
N LYS A 326 15.97 8.67 -25.25
CA LYS A 326 15.38 7.49 -24.61
C LYS A 326 16.44 6.42 -24.30
N ARG A 327 17.42 6.24 -25.20
CA ARG A 327 18.55 5.33 -24.97
C ARG A 327 19.42 5.79 -23.80
N ILE A 328 19.61 7.10 -23.64
CA ILE A 328 20.42 7.67 -22.56
C ILE A 328 19.73 7.48 -21.21
N SER A 329 18.44 7.83 -21.10
CA SER A 329 17.64 7.60 -19.89
C SER A 329 17.59 6.13 -19.48
N LEU A 330 17.41 5.20 -20.44
CA LEU A 330 17.43 3.76 -20.13
C LEU A 330 18.82 3.25 -19.69
N ARG A 331 19.91 3.87 -20.13
CA ARG A 331 21.27 3.54 -19.68
C ARG A 331 21.52 4.02 -18.26
N GLU A 332 21.07 5.22 -17.94
CA GLU A 332 21.11 5.77 -16.58
C GLU A 332 20.33 4.87 -15.61
N GLU A 333 19.08 4.54 -15.94
CA GLU A 333 18.24 3.65 -15.14
C GLU A 333 18.89 2.27 -14.95
N LEU A 334 19.52 1.73 -16.00
CA LEU A 334 20.26 0.46 -15.92
C LEU A 334 21.44 0.56 -14.96
N LEU A 335 22.25 1.63 -15.02
CA LEU A 335 23.40 1.79 -14.13
C LEU A 335 22.96 1.86 -12.66
N ARG A 336 21.91 2.62 -12.35
CA ARG A 336 21.35 2.68 -10.99
C ARG A 336 20.80 1.34 -10.53
N ALA A 337 20.07 0.63 -11.39
CA ALA A 337 19.55 -0.71 -11.06
C ALA A 337 20.67 -1.73 -10.80
N VAL A 338 21.79 -1.65 -11.54
CA VAL A 338 22.96 -2.51 -11.31
C VAL A 338 23.70 -2.13 -10.02
N ALA A 339 23.79 -0.84 -9.68
CA ALA A 339 24.37 -0.37 -8.44
C ALA A 339 23.61 -0.91 -7.21
N GLU A 340 22.29 -0.76 -7.19
CA GLU A 340 21.43 -1.28 -6.12
C GLU A 340 21.50 -2.80 -6.01
N LYS A 341 21.50 -3.51 -7.14
CA LYS A 341 21.73 -4.96 -7.18
C LYS A 341 23.06 -5.35 -6.56
N ALA A 342 24.14 -4.61 -6.85
CA ALA A 342 25.48 -4.89 -6.34
C ALA A 342 25.54 -4.74 -4.81
N ARG A 343 24.91 -3.69 -4.26
CA ARG A 343 24.80 -3.47 -2.80
C ARG A 343 24.06 -4.62 -2.12
N LEU A 344 22.87 -4.98 -2.60
CA LEU A 344 22.09 -6.08 -2.04
C LEU A 344 22.79 -7.45 -2.13
N GLN A 345 23.45 -7.72 -3.26
CA GLN A 345 24.21 -8.96 -3.41
C GLN A 345 25.41 -9.01 -2.45
N ALA A 346 26.01 -7.86 -2.13
CA ALA A 346 27.09 -7.79 -1.17
C ALA A 346 26.59 -8.10 0.25
N GLU A 347 25.51 -7.43 0.67
CA GLU A 347 24.89 -7.64 1.98
C GLU A 347 24.47 -9.09 2.22
N LEU A 348 23.76 -9.69 1.26
CA LEU A 348 23.32 -11.09 1.33
C LEU A 348 24.50 -12.05 1.48
N LYS A 349 25.57 -11.85 0.70
CA LYS A 349 26.71 -12.77 0.72
C LYS A 349 27.51 -12.66 2.01
N VAL A 350 27.66 -11.43 2.55
CA VAL A 350 28.31 -11.24 3.86
C VAL A 350 27.47 -11.87 4.98
N GLN A 351 26.15 -11.73 4.91
CA GLN A 351 25.26 -12.37 5.88
C GLN A 351 25.36 -13.90 5.81
N GLU A 352 25.34 -14.48 4.62
CA GLU A 352 25.52 -15.92 4.41
C GLU A 352 26.84 -16.44 5.03
N ILE A 353 27.95 -15.73 4.83
CA ILE A 353 29.25 -16.09 5.45
C ILE A 353 29.18 -16.03 6.98
N LYS A 354 28.56 -14.99 7.54
CA LYS A 354 28.40 -14.84 9.00
C LYS A 354 27.54 -15.96 9.59
N ASP A 355 26.48 -16.33 8.89
CA ASP A 355 25.58 -17.40 9.30
C ASP A 355 26.27 -18.77 9.22
N GLU A 356 27.03 -19.05 8.16
CA GLU A 356 27.83 -20.28 8.03
C GLU A 356 28.86 -20.42 9.17
N ILE A 357 29.57 -19.34 9.51
CA ILE A 357 30.51 -19.31 10.64
C ILE A 357 29.78 -19.59 11.95
N ALA A 358 28.65 -18.92 12.20
CA ALA A 358 27.88 -19.11 13.42
C ALA A 358 27.37 -20.56 13.56
N GLN A 359 26.84 -21.14 12.49
CA GLN A 359 26.37 -22.53 12.45
C GLN A 359 27.50 -23.52 12.69
N ALA A 360 28.68 -23.30 12.09
CA ALA A 360 29.85 -24.15 12.31
C ALA A 360 30.32 -24.10 13.78
N LYS A 361 30.31 -22.91 14.40
CA LYS A 361 30.66 -22.74 15.82
C LYS A 361 29.66 -23.45 16.73
N GLU A 362 28.37 -23.33 16.45
CA GLU A 362 27.32 -24.01 17.21
C GLU A 362 27.46 -25.54 17.10
N ALA A 363 27.71 -26.07 15.90
CA ALA A 363 27.94 -27.49 15.67
C ALA A 363 29.18 -28.00 16.43
N LEU A 364 30.32 -27.30 16.35
CA LEU A 364 31.53 -27.69 17.07
C LEU A 364 31.32 -27.64 18.60
N GLN A 365 30.61 -26.63 19.12
CA GLN A 365 30.29 -26.54 20.54
C GLN A 365 29.40 -27.71 21.00
N ALA A 366 28.45 -28.14 20.16
CA ALA A 366 27.63 -29.30 20.41
C ALA A 366 28.47 -30.59 20.45
N ASP A 367 29.40 -30.77 19.49
CA ASP A 367 30.30 -31.93 19.44
C ASP A 367 31.26 -31.98 20.64
N ILE A 368 31.80 -30.84 21.05
CA ILE A 368 32.59 -30.70 22.28
C ILE A 368 31.78 -31.18 23.48
N THR A 369 30.57 -30.66 23.63
CA THR A 369 29.70 -30.98 24.76
C THR A 369 29.32 -32.46 24.78
N ALA A 370 28.97 -33.03 23.62
CA ALA A 370 28.63 -34.44 23.49
C ALA A 370 29.83 -35.35 23.81
N THR A 371 31.03 -34.97 23.35
CA THR A 371 32.27 -35.71 23.63
C THR A 371 32.59 -35.71 25.13
N HIS A 372 32.46 -34.56 25.79
CA HIS A 372 32.64 -34.46 27.23
C HIS A 372 31.65 -35.36 27.98
N GLN A 373 30.37 -35.27 27.65
CA GLN A 373 29.33 -36.09 28.27
C GLN A 373 29.58 -37.59 28.08
N ALA A 374 29.97 -38.01 26.87
CA ALA A 374 30.26 -39.41 26.58
C ALA A 374 31.47 -39.91 27.38
N MET A 375 32.54 -39.12 27.49
CA MET A 375 33.73 -39.50 28.25
C MET A 375 33.44 -39.64 29.75
N TYR A 376 32.63 -38.75 30.34
CA TYR A 376 32.18 -38.89 31.72
C TYR A 376 31.28 -40.12 31.96
N GLN A 377 30.60 -40.62 30.93
CA GLN A 377 29.74 -41.81 31.06
C GLN A 377 30.52 -43.14 30.98
N ILE A 378 31.68 -43.18 30.33
CA ILE A 378 32.41 -44.43 30.08
C ILE A 378 33.68 -44.57 30.91
N ALA A 379 34.13 -43.51 31.57
CA ALA A 379 35.35 -43.51 32.38
C ALA A 379 35.11 -44.14 33.77
N GLU A 380 34.90 -45.46 33.81
CA GLU A 380 34.58 -46.22 35.04
C GLU A 380 35.76 -46.29 36.04
N GLU A 381 36.99 -46.18 35.54
CA GLU A 381 38.23 -46.37 36.31
C GLU A 381 38.99 -45.06 36.59
N LEU A 382 38.48 -43.92 36.11
CA LEU A 382 39.10 -42.61 36.29
C LEU A 382 38.26 -41.76 37.24
N THR A 383 38.93 -40.92 38.03
CA THR A 383 38.27 -39.88 38.82
C THR A 383 37.79 -38.74 37.91
N ASP A 384 36.79 -37.97 38.37
CA ASP A 384 36.30 -36.79 37.63
C ASP A 384 37.41 -35.79 37.26
N SER A 385 38.45 -35.69 38.10
CA SER A 385 39.61 -34.83 37.87
C SER A 385 40.50 -35.35 36.74
N GLU A 386 40.72 -36.67 36.66
CA GLU A 386 41.52 -37.29 35.59
C GLU A 386 40.80 -37.21 34.25
N VAL A 387 39.46 -37.37 34.24
CA VAL A 387 38.64 -37.17 33.03
C VAL A 387 38.65 -35.70 32.59
N ALA A 388 38.54 -34.76 33.54
CA ALA A 388 38.64 -33.32 33.24
C ALA A 388 40.01 -32.93 32.68
N GLU A 389 41.10 -33.49 33.22
CA GLU A 389 42.45 -33.24 32.72
C GLU A 389 42.62 -33.77 31.29
N LEU A 390 42.12 -34.98 31.01
CA LEU A 390 42.16 -35.58 29.68
C LEU A 390 41.34 -34.78 28.64
N LEU A 391 40.21 -34.22 29.05
CA LEU A 391 39.35 -33.38 28.21
C LEU A 391 39.78 -31.92 28.12
N SER A 392 40.76 -31.47 28.93
CA SER A 392 41.21 -30.07 28.97
C SER A 392 41.68 -29.50 27.62
N PRO A 393 42.23 -30.28 26.67
CA PRO A 393 42.53 -29.77 25.33
C PRO A 393 41.28 -29.65 24.43
N TYR A 394 40.18 -30.34 24.74
CA TYR A 394 38.99 -30.44 23.90
C TYR A 394 37.99 -29.32 24.23
N THR A 395 38.40 -28.08 24.00
CA THR A 395 37.60 -26.86 24.25
C THR A 395 37.45 -26.04 22.97
N MET A 396 36.48 -25.14 22.95
CA MET A 396 36.25 -24.26 21.80
C MET A 396 37.48 -23.42 21.48
N GLU A 397 38.18 -22.92 22.50
CA GLU A 397 39.40 -22.11 22.35
C GLU A 397 40.52 -22.85 21.62
N ASN A 398 40.67 -24.16 21.87
CA ASN A 398 41.74 -24.96 21.29
C ASN A 398 41.39 -25.58 19.94
N LEU A 399 40.11 -25.84 19.69
CA LEU A 399 39.64 -26.53 18.47
C LEU A 399 39.16 -25.57 17.38
N TRP A 400 38.71 -24.37 17.74
CA TRP A 400 38.25 -23.39 16.78
C TRP A 400 39.40 -22.51 16.27
N ASP A 401 39.57 -22.47 14.95
CA ASP A 401 40.55 -21.60 14.31
C ASP A 401 40.03 -20.15 14.27
N SER A 402 40.24 -19.44 15.38
CA SER A 402 39.85 -18.03 15.53
C SER A 402 40.58 -17.11 14.54
N GLN A 403 41.76 -17.51 14.06
CA GLN A 403 42.50 -16.74 13.06
C GLN A 403 41.85 -16.88 11.67
N ALA A 404 41.44 -18.09 11.29
CA ALA A 404 40.69 -18.31 10.06
C ALA A 404 39.31 -17.62 10.09
N GLU A 405 38.60 -17.62 11.22
CA GLU A 405 37.36 -16.84 11.39
C GLU A 405 37.61 -15.35 11.11
N ALA A 406 38.61 -14.77 11.76
CA ALA A 406 38.95 -13.36 11.58
C ALA A 406 39.35 -13.03 10.13
N GLN A 407 40.10 -13.91 9.46
CA GLN A 407 40.45 -13.77 8.05
C GLN A 407 39.22 -13.82 7.14
N ASN A 408 38.33 -14.80 7.32
CA ASN A 408 37.10 -14.93 6.54
C ASN A 408 36.19 -13.70 6.70
N LEU A 409 36.05 -13.18 7.93
CA LEU A 409 35.27 -11.96 8.17
C LEU A 409 35.92 -10.72 7.52
N ALA A 410 37.25 -10.59 7.61
CA ALA A 410 37.97 -9.50 6.95
C ALA A 410 37.85 -9.57 5.41
N GLU A 411 37.87 -10.76 4.82
CA GLU A 411 37.64 -10.95 3.39
C GLU A 411 36.20 -10.62 2.98
N ALA A 412 35.21 -11.00 3.78
CA ALA A 412 33.81 -10.65 3.57
C ALA A 412 33.59 -9.14 3.60
N ASP A 413 34.18 -8.44 4.58
CA ASP A 413 34.13 -6.98 4.67
C ASP A 413 34.86 -6.31 3.49
N ALA A 414 36.02 -6.84 3.08
CA ALA A 414 36.75 -6.35 1.91
C ALA A 414 35.93 -6.53 0.62
N TYR A 415 35.22 -7.65 0.46
CA TYR A 415 34.30 -7.88 -0.64
C TYR A 415 33.14 -6.88 -0.63
N GLN A 416 32.51 -6.63 0.53
CA GLN A 416 31.44 -5.65 0.66
C GLN A 416 31.90 -4.26 0.25
N ASN A 417 33.05 -3.83 0.76
CA ASN A 417 33.64 -2.52 0.44
C ASN A 417 33.92 -2.37 -1.07
N ARG A 418 34.46 -3.42 -1.71
CA ARG A 418 34.68 -3.41 -3.18
C ARG A 418 33.37 -3.29 -3.96
N MET A 419 32.33 -3.99 -3.53
CA MET A 419 31.01 -3.93 -4.17
C MET A 419 30.32 -2.58 -3.98
N MET A 420 30.44 -1.98 -2.79
CA MET A 420 29.95 -0.62 -2.53
C MET A 420 30.69 0.41 -3.40
N ALA A 421 32.02 0.35 -3.45
CA ALA A 421 32.81 1.23 -4.30
C ALA A 421 32.50 1.04 -5.80
N PHE A 422 32.17 -0.18 -6.23
CA PHE A 422 31.70 -0.44 -7.58
C PHE A 422 30.33 0.19 -7.84
N ALA A 423 29.38 0.03 -6.91
CA ALA A 423 28.05 0.64 -7.00
C ALA A 423 28.14 2.18 -7.06
N ASP A 424 28.97 2.80 -6.23
CA ASP A 424 29.17 4.26 -6.20
C ASP A 424 29.74 4.77 -7.54
N LYS A 425 30.67 4.02 -8.16
CA LYS A 425 31.17 4.34 -9.52
C LYS A 425 30.08 4.26 -10.58
N LEU A 426 29.15 3.31 -10.47
CA LEU A 426 28.02 3.21 -11.39
C LEU A 426 27.04 4.38 -11.23
N GLU A 427 26.80 4.83 -10.00
CA GLU A 427 25.98 6.02 -9.74
C GLU A 427 26.63 7.28 -10.29
N ALA A 428 27.93 7.49 -10.05
CA ALA A 428 28.67 8.61 -10.63
C ALA A 428 28.65 8.58 -12.16
N ALA A 429 28.77 7.39 -12.77
CA ALA A 429 28.64 7.25 -14.22
C ALA A 429 27.21 7.58 -14.71
N ALA A 430 26.18 7.21 -13.95
CA ALA A 430 24.79 7.55 -14.26
C ALA A 430 24.56 9.07 -14.22
N ASP A 431 25.08 9.74 -13.19
CA ASP A 431 25.00 11.20 -13.05
C ASP A 431 25.73 11.92 -14.19
N ASN A 432 26.93 11.43 -14.57
CA ASN A 432 27.70 11.98 -15.69
C ASN A 432 26.98 11.83 -17.04
N LEU A 433 26.23 10.73 -17.25
CA LEU A 433 25.42 10.56 -18.46
C LEU A 433 24.32 11.63 -18.57
N ILE A 434 23.67 11.97 -17.47
CA ILE A 434 22.65 13.03 -17.43
C ILE A 434 23.29 14.39 -17.72
N ALA A 435 24.41 14.70 -17.06
CA ALA A 435 25.11 15.97 -17.24
C ALA A 435 25.56 16.17 -18.70
N THR A 436 26.17 15.15 -19.30
CA THR A 436 26.64 15.20 -20.70
C THR A 436 25.47 15.37 -21.69
N ASP A 437 24.32 14.73 -21.44
CA ASP A 437 23.13 14.88 -22.29
C ASP A 437 22.55 16.30 -22.21
N GLN A 438 22.51 16.89 -21.01
CA GLN A 438 22.05 18.26 -20.80
C GLN A 438 22.98 19.29 -21.48
N GLU A 439 24.30 19.13 -21.36
CA GLU A 439 25.29 19.97 -22.04
C GLU A 439 25.17 19.87 -23.57
N GLY A 440 25.03 18.66 -24.11
CA GLY A 440 24.80 18.43 -25.54
C GLY A 440 23.51 19.11 -26.03
N ALA A 441 22.41 18.94 -25.31
CA ALA A 441 21.13 19.59 -25.63
C ALA A 441 21.22 21.14 -25.62
N ALA A 442 22.02 21.72 -24.72
CA ALA A 442 22.28 23.15 -24.67
C ALA A 442 23.10 23.65 -25.89
N LEU A 443 24.06 22.86 -26.37
CA LEU A 443 24.85 23.19 -27.58
C LEU A 443 24.02 23.13 -28.87
N PHE A 444 23.04 22.23 -28.97
CA PHE A 444 22.14 22.15 -30.13
C PHE A 444 20.99 23.17 -30.10
N SER A 445 20.63 23.70 -28.93
CA SER A 445 19.65 24.77 -28.81
C SER A 445 20.23 26.17 -29.07
N THR A 446 21.54 26.35 -28.89
CA THR A 446 22.25 27.61 -29.16
C THR A 446 22.65 27.80 -30.64
N ASN A 447 22.76 26.71 -31.42
CA ASN A 447 23.07 26.74 -32.86
C ASN A 447 21.83 26.88 -33.79
N LYS A 448 20.66 27.24 -33.24
CA LYS A 448 19.43 27.55 -34.01
C LYS A 448 19.17 29.08 -34.11
N LYS A 449 20.21 29.88 -34.35
CA LYS A 449 20.07 31.30 -34.68
C LYS A 449 20.62 31.58 -36.06
#